data_AF-A0A1I4U0K3-F1
#
_entry.id   AF-A0A1I4U0K3-F1
#
_cell.length_a   1.000
_cell.length_b   1.000
_cell.length_c   1.000
_cell.angle_alpha   90.00
_cell.angle_beta   90.00
_cell.angle_gamma   90.00
#
_symmetry.space_group_name_H-M   'P 1'
#
loop_
_entity.id
_entity.type
_entity.pdbx_description
1 polymer ?
#
loop_
_entity_poly.entity_id
_entity_poly.type
_entity_poly.pdbx_seq_one_letter_code
_entity_poly.pdbx_strand_id
1 'polypeptide(L)'
;MIVGLLILKQLENLCDESVVLQWKRNPYYPAFCGMKEFQQKLPCHSTERVYFRKRLGAEGVDWIFQMSVGLHGDSALEEAVQVDMTVHEKNITYPTNSKLAIKIINRLNKIAKAHDVTRRRTFVKEVKSLRLAIRHFRHVTKRAKAKRTLKRLRIIAGILLRKLRRALPQYGLLERYQRDFLLYERILAQQPKD
;
A
#
# COMPACT_ATOMS: atom_id res chain seq x y z
N MET A 1 -2.31 -8.73 33.82
CA MET A 1 -1.20 -7.75 33.80
C MET A 1 -0.66 -7.48 32.38
N ILE A 2 0.04 -8.41 31.71
CA ILE A 2 0.71 -8.13 30.41
C ILE A 2 -0.27 -7.78 29.27
N VAL A 3 -1.44 -8.43 29.23
CA VAL A 3 -2.51 -8.11 28.25
C VAL A 3 -3.00 -6.67 28.40
N GLY A 4 -3.23 -6.21 29.63
CA GLY A 4 -3.65 -4.83 29.88
C GLY A 4 -2.60 -3.80 29.44
N LEU A 5 -1.30 -4.11 29.58
CA LEU A 5 -0.22 -3.28 29.02
C LEU A 5 -0.23 -3.24 27.48
N LEU A 6 -0.67 -4.31 26.79
CA LEU A 6 -0.86 -4.28 25.34
C LEU A 6 -2.01 -3.38 24.93
N ILE A 7 -3.12 -3.42 25.67
CA ILE A 7 -4.29 -2.56 25.41
C ILE A 7 -3.93 -1.09 25.66
N LEU A 8 -3.35 -0.76 26.83
CA LEU A 8 -2.93 0.60 27.18
C LEU A 8 -1.94 1.18 26.17
N LYS A 9 -1.03 0.35 25.63
CA LYS A 9 -0.13 0.77 24.55
C LYS A 9 -0.89 1.27 23.33
N GLN A 10 -1.92 0.51 22.92
CA GLN A 10 -2.68 0.81 21.71
C GLN A 10 -3.60 2.01 21.90
N LEU A 11 -4.22 2.13 23.08
CA LEU A 11 -5.08 3.26 23.44
C LEU A 11 -4.31 4.59 23.46
N GLU A 12 -3.11 4.59 24.04
CA GLU A 12 -2.29 5.80 24.21
C GLU A 12 -1.26 5.99 23.09
N ASN A 13 -1.22 5.09 22.11
CA ASN A 13 -0.28 5.08 20.99
C ASN A 13 1.20 5.23 21.42
N LEU A 14 1.62 4.43 22.40
CA LEU A 14 2.96 4.50 23.00
C LEU A 14 3.91 3.39 22.49
N CYS A 15 5.22 3.60 22.66
CA CYS A 15 6.21 2.54 22.39
C CYS A 15 6.30 1.51 23.54
N ASP A 16 6.95 0.38 23.31
CA ASP A 16 6.97 -0.70 24.30
C ASP A 16 7.67 -0.31 25.62
N GLU A 17 8.69 0.53 25.55
CA GLU A 17 9.45 1.05 26.69
C GLU A 17 8.67 2.13 27.45
N SER A 18 8.07 3.07 26.71
CA SER A 18 7.29 4.18 27.29
C SER A 18 6.13 3.66 28.14
N VAL A 19 5.45 2.60 27.72
CA VAL A 19 4.32 2.02 28.48
C VAL A 19 4.77 1.40 29.80
N VAL A 20 5.91 0.70 29.80
CA VAL A 20 6.47 0.10 31.02
C VAL A 20 6.97 1.20 31.97
N LEU A 21 7.54 2.28 31.42
CA LEU A 21 7.92 3.45 32.21
C LEU A 21 6.68 4.16 32.79
N GLN A 22 5.61 4.27 32.00
CA GLN A 22 4.38 4.92 32.40
C GLN A 22 3.65 4.12 33.48
N TRP A 23 3.74 2.78 33.48
CA TRP A 23 3.27 1.95 34.59
C TRP A 23 3.87 2.36 35.93
N LYS A 24 5.19 2.63 35.97
CA LYS A 24 5.88 3.05 37.20
C LYS A 24 5.46 4.45 37.65
N ARG A 25 5.07 5.33 36.71
CA ARG A 25 4.77 6.75 36.97
C ARG A 25 3.29 7.02 37.21
N ASN A 26 2.42 6.23 36.58
CA ASN A 26 0.98 6.48 36.53
C ASN A 26 0.22 5.41 37.33
N PRO A 27 -0.48 5.77 38.42
CA PRO A 27 -1.24 4.82 39.24
C PRO A 27 -2.43 4.18 38.50
N TYR A 28 -2.94 4.82 37.44
CA TYR A 28 -4.06 4.29 36.66
C TYR A 28 -3.70 3.04 35.84
N TYR A 29 -2.43 2.86 35.50
CA TYR A 29 -1.97 1.72 34.69
C TYR A 29 -2.03 0.41 35.48
N PRO A 30 -1.47 0.33 36.72
CA PRO A 30 -1.71 -0.79 37.62
C PRO A 30 -3.19 -1.04 37.90
N ALA A 31 -3.96 0.01 38.17
CA ALA A 31 -5.39 -0.09 38.47
C ALA A 31 -6.19 -0.70 37.29
N PHE A 32 -5.93 -0.24 36.06
CA PHE A 32 -6.54 -0.80 34.85
C PHE A 32 -6.24 -2.30 34.68
N CYS A 33 -5.07 -2.74 35.10
CA CYS A 33 -4.68 -4.15 35.07
C CYS A 33 -5.16 -4.97 36.27
N GLY A 34 -6.00 -4.40 37.14
CA GLY A 34 -6.59 -5.07 38.30
C GLY A 34 -5.73 -5.08 39.56
N MET A 35 -4.66 -4.28 39.62
CA MET A 35 -3.85 -4.14 40.84
C MET A 35 -4.55 -3.22 41.84
N LYS A 36 -4.56 -3.61 43.11
CA LYS A 36 -5.14 -2.83 44.21
C LYS A 36 -4.18 -1.79 44.80
N GLU A 37 -2.88 -1.97 44.55
CA GLU A 37 -1.82 -1.15 45.13
C GLU A 37 -0.94 -0.55 44.05
N PHE A 38 -0.47 0.68 44.30
CA PHE A 38 0.46 1.35 43.43
C PHE A 38 1.90 0.84 43.67
N GLN A 39 2.56 0.40 42.60
CA GLN A 39 3.92 -0.12 42.65
C GLN A 39 4.87 0.77 41.85
N GLN A 40 5.90 1.30 42.49
CA GLN A 40 6.96 2.10 41.85
C GLN A 40 8.05 1.25 41.17
N LYS A 41 7.75 0.00 40.84
CA LYS A 41 8.64 -0.93 40.14
C LYS A 41 8.14 -1.14 38.71
N LEU A 42 9.06 -1.45 37.81
CA LEU A 42 8.69 -1.82 36.44
C LEU A 42 7.96 -3.18 36.49
N PRO A 43 6.86 -3.35 35.75
CA PRO A 43 6.06 -4.58 35.78
C PRO A 43 6.75 -5.76 35.10
N CYS A 44 7.58 -5.49 34.08
CA CYS A 44 8.34 -6.47 33.31
C CYS A 44 9.43 -5.75 32.49
N HIS A 45 10.36 -6.51 31.89
CA HIS A 45 11.30 -5.94 30.94
C HIS A 45 10.61 -5.66 29.58
N SER A 46 10.97 -4.57 28.90
CA SER A 46 10.31 -4.14 27.64
C SER A 46 10.39 -5.21 26.53
N THR A 47 11.48 -5.98 26.48
CA THR A 47 11.68 -7.05 25.50
C THR A 47 10.75 -8.25 25.69
N GLU A 48 10.30 -8.53 26.92
CA GLU A 48 9.36 -9.62 27.20
C GLU A 48 8.04 -9.45 26.43
N ARG A 49 7.64 -8.19 26.17
CA ARG A 49 6.44 -7.86 25.39
C ARG A 49 6.55 -8.26 23.93
N VAL A 50 7.76 -8.26 23.36
CA VAL A 50 8.01 -8.74 22.00
C VAL A 50 7.80 -10.25 21.95
N TYR A 51 8.38 -10.98 22.90
CA TYR A 51 8.20 -12.43 23.01
C TYR A 51 6.75 -12.83 23.29
N PHE A 52 6.07 -12.07 24.15
CA PHE A 52 4.65 -12.29 24.45
C PHE A 52 3.78 -12.13 23.20
N ARG A 53 3.97 -11.07 22.41
CA ARG A 53 3.23 -10.89 21.14
C ARG A 53 3.53 -12.00 20.12
N LYS A 54 4.79 -12.40 20.00
CA LYS A 54 5.18 -13.52 19.11
C LYS A 54 4.50 -14.82 19.52
N ARG A 55 4.37 -15.09 20.83
CA ARG A 55 3.69 -16.27 21.36
C ARG A 55 2.17 -16.23 21.17
N LEU A 56 1.59 -15.03 21.32
CA LEU A 56 0.14 -14.82 21.21
C LEU A 56 -0.36 -14.95 19.76
N GLY A 57 0.45 -14.53 18.78
CA GLY A 57 0.07 -14.57 17.37
C GLY A 57 -1.07 -13.61 17.01
N ALA A 58 -1.57 -13.71 15.78
CA ALA A 58 -2.70 -12.89 15.33
C ALA A 58 -4.01 -13.33 16.02
N GLU A 59 -4.25 -14.64 16.07
CA GLU A 59 -5.45 -15.24 16.66
C GLU A 59 -5.66 -14.84 18.12
N GLY A 60 -4.59 -14.82 18.93
CA GLY A 60 -4.69 -14.42 20.33
C GLY A 60 -4.92 -12.92 20.52
N VAL A 61 -4.45 -12.08 19.59
CA VAL A 61 -4.76 -10.63 19.62
C VAL A 61 -6.21 -10.40 19.24
N ASP A 62 -6.71 -11.10 18.23
CA ASP A 62 -8.12 -11.04 17.81
C ASP A 62 -9.04 -11.48 18.95
N TRP A 63 -8.68 -12.52 19.69
CA TRP A 63 -9.45 -12.98 20.84
C TRP A 63 -9.50 -11.94 21.97
N ILE A 64 -8.38 -11.27 22.29
CA ILE A 64 -8.35 -10.16 23.26
C ILE A 64 -9.26 -9.01 22.78
N PHE A 65 -9.23 -8.70 21.49
CA PHE A 65 -10.09 -7.67 20.92
C PHE A 65 -11.58 -8.04 21.02
N GLN A 66 -11.95 -9.27 20.66
CA GLN A 66 -13.32 -9.78 20.80
C GLN A 66 -13.83 -9.69 22.25
N MET A 67 -12.99 -10.04 23.23
CA MET A 67 -13.35 -9.90 24.65
C MET A 67 -13.59 -8.43 25.04
N SER A 68 -12.77 -7.50 24.54
CA SER A 68 -12.99 -6.07 24.79
C SER A 68 -14.30 -5.56 24.19
N VAL A 69 -14.65 -5.98 22.97
CA VAL A 69 -15.93 -5.66 22.32
C VAL A 69 -17.10 -6.25 23.11
N GLY A 70 -16.98 -7.49 23.57
CA GLY A 70 -18.02 -8.17 24.36
C GLY A 70 -18.35 -7.49 25.68
N LEU A 71 -17.40 -6.77 26.30
CA LEU A 71 -17.65 -6.00 27.53
C LEU A 71 -18.63 -4.84 27.33
N HIS A 72 -18.75 -4.32 26.11
CA HIS A 72 -19.62 -3.20 25.80
C HIS A 72 -21.07 -3.63 25.45
N GLY A 73 -21.35 -4.94 25.34
CA GLY A 73 -22.70 -5.48 25.15
C GLY A 73 -23.48 -4.84 23.99
N ASP A 74 -24.77 -4.55 24.20
CA ASP A 74 -25.64 -3.92 23.20
C ASP A 74 -25.22 -2.47 22.86
N SER A 75 -24.43 -1.81 23.71
CA SER A 75 -23.90 -0.47 23.44
C SER A 75 -22.76 -0.45 22.42
N ALA A 76 -22.24 -1.62 22.01
CA ALA A 76 -21.27 -1.74 20.91
C ALA A 76 -21.94 -1.81 19.53
N LEU A 77 -23.27 -2.01 19.47
CA LEU A 77 -24.03 -2.07 18.23
C LEU A 77 -24.40 -0.67 17.76
N GLU A 78 -23.46 0.02 17.11
CA GLU A 78 -23.78 1.23 16.37
C GLU A 78 -24.52 0.88 15.07
N GLU A 79 -25.65 1.53 14.78
CA GLU A 79 -26.42 1.33 13.52
C GLU A 79 -25.58 1.56 12.26
N ALA A 80 -24.56 2.40 12.36
CA ALA A 80 -23.59 2.66 11.32
C ALA A 80 -22.17 2.50 11.88
N VAL A 81 -21.47 1.45 11.46
CA VAL A 81 -20.05 1.28 11.75
C VAL A 81 -19.28 2.33 10.95
N GLN A 82 -18.97 3.46 11.56
CA GLN A 82 -18.05 4.45 10.99
C GLN A 82 -16.63 3.91 11.19
N VAL A 83 -16.23 2.97 10.34
CA VAL A 83 -14.84 2.51 10.27
C VAL A 83 -14.02 3.71 9.80
N ASP A 84 -13.40 4.43 10.73
CA ASP A 84 -12.42 5.47 10.43
C ASP A 84 -11.15 4.78 9.95
N MET A 85 -11.24 4.15 8.78
CA MET A 85 -10.06 3.80 8.04
C MET A 85 -9.47 5.12 7.56
N THR A 86 -8.59 5.70 8.37
CA THR A 86 -7.50 6.51 7.84
C THR A 86 -6.61 5.57 7.01
N VAL A 87 -7.16 5.07 5.90
CA VAL A 87 -6.41 4.45 4.82
C VAL A 87 -5.52 5.56 4.33
N HIS A 88 -4.32 5.66 4.89
CA HIS A 88 -3.23 6.30 4.20
C HIS A 88 -3.26 5.77 2.78
N GLU A 89 -3.50 6.64 1.80
CA GLU A 89 -3.64 6.27 0.40
C GLU A 89 -2.48 5.36 -0.01
N LYS A 90 -2.68 4.05 0.04
CA LYS A 90 -1.63 3.09 -0.24
C LYS A 90 -1.52 3.01 -1.76
N ASN A 91 -0.56 3.76 -2.29
CA ASN A 91 -0.12 3.66 -3.68
C ASN A 91 -1.19 4.05 -4.73
N ILE A 92 -2.01 5.08 -4.46
CA ILE A 92 -2.91 5.66 -5.47
C ILE A 92 -2.04 6.31 -6.56
N THR A 93 -1.78 5.55 -7.62
CA THR A 93 -1.09 6.04 -8.79
C THR A 93 -2.14 6.61 -9.73
N TYR A 94 -2.29 7.94 -9.72
CA TYR A 94 -3.26 8.63 -10.58
C TYR A 94 -3.08 8.26 -12.07
N PRO A 95 -4.16 8.15 -12.86
CA PRO A 95 -4.13 7.86 -14.31
C PRO A 95 -3.19 8.75 -15.12
N THR A 96 -3.04 10.00 -14.68
CA THR A 96 -2.18 11.03 -15.28
C THR A 96 -0.70 10.82 -14.95
N ASN A 97 -0.37 9.83 -14.11
CA ASN A 97 0.97 9.58 -13.64
C ASN A 97 1.76 8.76 -14.67
N SER A 98 2.84 9.36 -15.19
CA SER A 98 3.83 8.76 -16.08
C SER A 98 4.31 7.36 -15.65
N LYS A 99 4.27 7.07 -14.33
CA LYS A 99 4.60 5.79 -13.72
C LYS A 99 3.80 4.63 -14.32
N LEU A 100 2.50 4.80 -14.59
CA LEU A 100 1.66 3.73 -15.16
C LEU A 100 2.08 3.41 -16.60
N ALA A 101 2.23 4.44 -17.45
CA ALA A 101 2.66 4.26 -18.83
C ALA A 101 4.03 3.57 -18.92
N ILE A 102 4.99 3.95 -18.07
CA ILE A 102 6.31 3.30 -18.00
C ILE A 102 6.19 1.84 -17.54
N LYS A 103 5.33 1.55 -16.54
CA LYS A 103 5.10 0.18 -16.07
C LYS A 103 4.50 -0.70 -17.15
N ILE A 104 3.52 -0.19 -17.91
CA ILE A 104 2.93 -0.86 -19.07
C ILE A 104 4.01 -1.16 -20.11
N ILE A 105 4.80 -0.16 -20.52
CA ILE A 105 5.88 -0.34 -21.50
C ILE A 105 6.88 -1.42 -21.05
N ASN A 106 7.27 -1.40 -19.77
CA ASN A 106 8.19 -2.41 -19.22
C ASN A 106 7.60 -3.81 -19.24
N ARG A 107 6.32 -3.98 -18.90
CA ARG A 107 5.62 -5.27 -18.97
C ARG A 107 5.49 -5.77 -20.42
N LEU A 108 5.08 -4.91 -21.34
CA LEU A 108 5.02 -5.25 -22.77
C LEU A 108 6.39 -5.65 -23.30
N ASN A 109 7.46 -4.96 -22.88
CA ASN A 109 8.82 -5.34 -23.26
C ASN A 109 9.25 -6.70 -22.70
N LYS A 110 8.82 -7.07 -21.49
CA LYS A 110 9.05 -8.40 -20.90
C LYS A 110 8.31 -9.49 -21.67
N ILE A 111 7.02 -9.31 -21.94
CA ILE A 111 6.20 -10.26 -22.71
C ILE A 111 6.83 -10.49 -24.08
N ALA A 112 7.21 -9.41 -24.76
CA ALA A 112 7.82 -9.51 -26.07
C ALA A 112 9.24 -10.11 -26.07
N LYS A 113 9.93 -10.20 -24.92
CA LYS A 113 11.19 -10.95 -24.77
C LYS A 113 10.92 -12.43 -24.50
N ALA A 114 9.92 -12.73 -23.66
CA ALA A 114 9.57 -14.11 -23.33
C ALA A 114 9.06 -14.91 -24.54
N HIS A 115 8.46 -14.23 -25.51
CA HIS A 115 7.90 -14.84 -26.73
C HIS A 115 8.67 -14.48 -28.00
N ASP A 116 9.93 -14.03 -27.86
CA ASP A 116 10.85 -13.69 -28.97
C ASP A 116 10.24 -12.88 -30.14
N VAL A 117 9.36 -11.93 -29.82
CA VAL A 117 8.68 -11.12 -30.82
C VAL A 117 9.66 -10.10 -31.43
N THR A 118 9.92 -10.24 -32.73
CA THR A 118 10.81 -9.34 -33.49
C THR A 118 10.27 -7.90 -33.54
N ARG A 119 11.08 -6.98 -33.00
CA ARG A 119 10.71 -5.57 -32.83
C ARG A 119 11.67 -4.66 -33.60
N ARG A 120 11.13 -3.90 -34.58
CA ARG A 120 11.86 -2.84 -35.30
C ARG A 120 12.50 -1.80 -34.37
N ARG A 121 11.85 -1.48 -33.23
CA ARG A 121 12.38 -0.57 -32.19
C ARG A 121 11.92 -1.02 -30.81
N THR A 122 12.82 -0.94 -29.81
CA THR A 122 12.54 -1.33 -28.41
C THR A 122 12.18 -0.16 -27.50
N PHE A 123 12.39 1.08 -27.95
CA PHE A 123 12.11 2.33 -27.23
C PHE A 123 12.77 2.47 -25.84
N VAL A 124 13.67 1.56 -25.43
CA VAL A 124 14.24 1.54 -24.06
C VAL A 124 15.02 2.82 -23.73
N LYS A 125 15.89 3.26 -24.65
CA LYS A 125 16.66 4.50 -24.49
C LYS A 125 15.76 5.74 -24.44
N GLU A 126 14.76 5.80 -25.32
CA GLU A 126 13.79 6.90 -25.39
C GLU A 126 12.92 6.97 -24.13
N VAL A 127 12.46 5.84 -23.61
CA VAL A 127 11.68 5.79 -22.36
C VAL A 127 12.51 6.27 -21.17
N LYS A 128 13.81 5.94 -21.12
CA LYS A 128 14.73 6.42 -20.08
C LYS A 128 14.88 7.95 -20.13
N SER A 129 15.05 8.54 -21.31
CA SER A 129 15.16 10.00 -21.45
C SER A 129 13.85 10.71 -21.13
N LEU A 130 12.71 10.17 -21.57
CA LEU A 130 11.37 10.69 -21.26
C LEU A 130 11.07 10.65 -19.76
N ARG A 131 11.49 9.60 -19.05
CA ARG A 131 11.37 9.50 -17.58
C ARG A 131 12.12 10.63 -16.89
N LEU A 132 13.34 10.95 -17.32
CA LEU A 132 14.12 12.06 -16.77
C LEU A 132 13.48 13.42 -17.08
N ALA A 133 12.94 13.59 -18.28
CA ALA A 133 12.29 14.84 -18.69
C ALA A 133 11.01 15.17 -17.90
N ILE A 134 10.31 14.16 -17.36
CA ILE A 134 9.06 14.32 -16.60
C ILE A 134 9.27 14.73 -15.14
N ARG A 135 10.48 14.57 -14.58
CA ARG A 135 10.74 14.79 -13.14
C ARG A 135 10.24 16.15 -12.60
N HIS A 136 10.31 17.18 -13.42
CA HIS A 136 9.95 18.56 -13.06
C HIS A 136 8.52 18.94 -13.47
N PHE A 137 7.56 18.01 -13.37
CA PHE A 137 6.17 18.22 -13.80
C PHE A 137 5.46 19.35 -13.04
N ARG A 138 5.83 19.58 -11.77
CA ARG A 138 5.26 20.64 -10.92
C ARG A 138 5.80 22.04 -11.26
N HIS A 139 6.92 22.14 -11.97
CA HIS A 139 7.52 23.42 -12.31
C HIS A 139 6.76 24.11 -13.45
N VAL A 140 6.30 25.34 -13.24
CA VAL A 140 5.40 26.08 -14.16
C VAL A 140 5.94 26.10 -15.60
N THR A 141 7.19 26.52 -15.79
CA THR A 141 7.79 26.62 -17.15
C THR A 141 8.10 25.27 -17.79
N LYS A 142 8.25 24.20 -17.00
CA LYS A 142 8.56 22.84 -17.51
C LYS A 142 7.30 21.98 -17.66
N ARG A 143 6.15 22.43 -17.14
CA ARG A 143 4.86 21.73 -17.20
C ARG A 143 4.44 21.40 -18.63
N ALA A 144 4.64 22.34 -19.57
CA ALA A 144 4.33 22.11 -20.99
C ALA A 144 5.19 20.97 -21.60
N LYS A 145 6.50 20.96 -21.32
CA LYS A 145 7.42 19.89 -21.74
C LYS A 145 7.04 18.55 -21.08
N ALA A 146 6.66 18.57 -19.81
CA ALA A 146 6.24 17.39 -19.07
C ALA A 146 4.91 16.79 -19.58
N LYS A 147 3.94 17.64 -19.98
CA LYS A 147 2.72 17.21 -20.67
C LYS A 147 3.03 16.56 -22.04
N ARG A 148 3.90 17.16 -22.84
CA ARG A 148 4.32 16.60 -24.16
C ARG A 148 5.02 15.25 -24.02
N THR A 149 5.91 15.12 -23.04
CA THR A 149 6.61 13.86 -22.75
C THR A 149 5.68 12.76 -22.24
N LEU A 150 4.68 13.10 -21.41
CA LEU A 150 3.63 12.16 -21.01
C LEU A 150 2.82 11.67 -22.22
N LYS A 151 2.41 12.57 -23.12
CA LYS A 151 1.74 12.18 -24.38
C LYS A 151 2.62 11.23 -25.20
N ARG A 152 3.91 11.52 -25.31
CA ARG A 152 4.86 10.65 -26.02
C ARG A 152 4.97 9.25 -25.40
N LEU A 153 5.02 9.14 -24.07
CA LEU A 153 5.01 7.84 -23.37
C LEU A 153 3.74 7.03 -23.67
N ARG A 154 2.57 7.68 -23.67
CA ARG A 154 1.29 7.00 -24.00
C ARG A 154 1.29 6.50 -25.45
N ILE A 155 1.84 7.27 -26.39
CA ILE A 155 1.99 6.86 -27.78
C ILE A 155 2.89 5.62 -27.89
N ILE A 156 4.05 5.62 -27.23
CA ILE A 156 4.97 4.47 -27.23
C ILE A 156 4.28 3.23 -26.65
N ALA A 157 3.57 3.37 -25.52
CA ALA A 157 2.81 2.28 -24.92
C ALA A 157 1.77 1.72 -25.90
N GLY A 158 0.99 2.58 -26.57
CA GLY A 158 0.00 2.16 -27.56
C GLY A 158 0.59 1.50 -28.80
N ILE A 159 1.76 1.96 -29.29
CA ILE A 159 2.48 1.32 -30.39
C ILE A 159 2.88 -0.11 -30.01
N LEU A 160 3.48 -0.29 -28.83
CA LEU A 160 3.90 -1.61 -28.35
C LEU A 160 2.72 -2.54 -28.12
N LEU A 161 1.63 -2.02 -27.55
CA LEU A 161 0.42 -2.77 -27.27
C LEU A 161 -0.22 -3.30 -28.55
N ARG A 162 -0.44 -2.44 -29.56
CA ARG A 162 -0.99 -2.85 -30.86
C ARG A 162 -0.09 -3.84 -31.58
N LYS A 163 1.23 -3.65 -31.51
CA LYS A 163 2.18 -4.57 -32.15
C LYS A 163 2.12 -5.96 -31.51
N LEU A 164 2.11 -6.04 -30.19
CA LEU A 164 1.98 -7.32 -29.49
C LEU A 164 0.62 -7.97 -29.74
N ARG A 165 -0.46 -7.19 -29.75
CA ARG A 165 -1.80 -7.70 -30.05
C ARG A 165 -1.92 -8.28 -31.47
N ARG A 166 -1.10 -7.82 -32.42
CA ARG A 166 -1.04 -8.40 -33.79
C ARG A 166 -0.13 -9.63 -33.89
N ALA A 167 0.91 -9.71 -33.06
CA ALA A 167 1.90 -10.79 -33.11
C ALA A 167 1.47 -12.03 -32.30
N LEU A 168 0.78 -11.82 -31.17
CA LEU A 168 0.39 -12.89 -30.24
C LEU A 168 -0.78 -13.81 -30.66
N PRO A 169 -1.74 -13.41 -31.53
CA PRO A 169 -2.81 -14.29 -31.98
C PRO A 169 -2.30 -15.55 -32.70
N GLN A 170 -1.12 -15.45 -33.34
CA GLN A 170 -0.47 -16.59 -34.01
C GLN A 170 -0.06 -17.71 -33.05
N TYR A 171 -0.08 -17.47 -31.73
CA TYR A 171 0.45 -18.39 -30.72
C TYR A 171 -0.60 -18.84 -29.68
N GLY A 172 -1.90 -18.50 -29.83
CA GLY A 172 -2.93 -18.84 -28.82
C GLY A 172 -2.76 -18.14 -27.45
N LEU A 173 -1.69 -17.36 -27.27
CA LEU A 173 -1.32 -16.69 -26.02
C LEU A 173 -2.17 -15.45 -25.70
N LEU A 174 -3.02 -15.01 -26.64
CA LEU A 174 -3.86 -13.83 -26.45
C LEU A 174 -4.80 -14.01 -25.25
N GLU A 175 -5.38 -15.21 -25.08
CA GLU A 175 -6.30 -15.52 -23.98
C GLU A 175 -5.63 -15.36 -22.61
N ARG A 176 -4.37 -15.81 -22.49
CA ARG A 176 -3.61 -15.71 -21.24
C ARG A 176 -3.36 -14.26 -20.80
N TYR A 177 -3.12 -13.37 -21.75
CA TYR A 177 -2.83 -11.96 -21.44
C TYR A 177 -4.02 -11.03 -21.68
N GLN A 178 -5.18 -11.54 -22.13
CA GLN A 178 -6.32 -10.72 -22.55
C GLN A 178 -6.76 -9.73 -21.47
N ARG A 179 -6.86 -10.19 -20.21
CA ARG A 179 -7.22 -9.36 -19.06
C ARG A 179 -6.24 -8.20 -18.87
N ASP A 180 -4.95 -8.47 -19.00
CA ASP A 180 -3.88 -7.48 -18.89
C ASP A 180 -3.94 -6.45 -20.02
N PHE A 181 -4.15 -6.90 -21.26
CA PHE A 181 -4.24 -6.01 -22.43
C PHE A 181 -5.45 -5.09 -22.32
N LEU A 182 -6.63 -5.60 -21.93
CA LEU A 182 -7.83 -4.80 -21.69
C LEU A 182 -7.61 -3.76 -20.58
N LEU A 183 -6.93 -4.14 -19.50
CA LEU A 183 -6.57 -3.21 -18.43
C LEU A 183 -5.62 -2.11 -18.94
N TYR A 184 -4.61 -2.45 -19.74
CA TYR A 184 -3.69 -1.47 -20.32
C TYR A 184 -4.40 -0.51 -21.27
N GLU A 185 -5.36 -0.98 -22.09
CA GLU A 185 -6.18 -0.12 -22.95
C GLU A 185 -7.00 0.85 -22.13
N ARG A 186 -7.67 0.37 -21.08
CA ARG A 186 -8.46 1.23 -20.17
C ARG A 186 -7.59 2.30 -19.53
N ILE A 187 -6.41 1.94 -19.02
CA ILE A 187 -5.46 2.89 -18.41
C ILE A 187 -4.94 3.90 -19.44
N LEU A 188 -4.61 3.47 -20.66
CA LEU A 188 -4.11 4.35 -21.71
C LEU A 188 -5.20 5.22 -22.34
N ALA A 189 -6.47 4.87 -22.19
CA ALA A 189 -7.63 5.65 -22.64
C ALA A 189 -8.10 6.68 -21.61
N GLN A 190 -7.78 6.50 -20.32
CA GLN A 190 -8.16 7.44 -19.27
C GLN A 190 -7.71 8.87 -19.58
N GLN A 191 -8.68 9.77 -19.70
CA GLN A 191 -8.44 11.20 -19.72
C GLN A 191 -8.37 11.71 -18.28
N PRO A 192 -7.59 12.76 -17.99
CA PRO A 192 -7.77 13.48 -16.74
C PRO A 192 -9.25 13.93 -16.67
N LYS A 193 -9.93 13.66 -15.56
CA LYS A 193 -11.14 14.41 -15.22
C LYS A 193 -10.66 15.85 -14.99
N ASP A 194 -11.25 16.79 -15.72
CA ASP A 194 -11.02 18.23 -15.52
C ASP A 194 -11.40 18.65 -14.10
#